data_AF-K9YDT6-F1
#
_entry.id   AF-K9YDT6-F1
#
_cell.length_a   1.000
_cell.length_b   1.000
_cell.length_c   1.000
_cell.angle_alpha   90.00
_cell.angle_beta   90.00
_cell.angle_gamma   90.00
#
_symmetry.space_group_name_H-M   'P 1'
#
loop_
_entity.id
_entity.type
_entity.pdbx_description
1 polymer ?
#
loop_
_entity_poly.entity_id
_entity_poly.type
_entity_poly.pdbx_seq_one_letter_code
_entity_poly.pdbx_strand_id
1 'polypeptide(L)'
;MTLDNWLTLLHPALAVIVVFPLIGIVVNFAWATRQRRLQIKAGNKKSKIPPVVGRDHVQLGKWLSASVVGIILVAFAHAILSKNIIKNQLFTENPPQAIFIVLMFALTIASLVFLYQARAKQWRAIFATLTGMGLVVLGSQDGVFRRSAEWYISHYYYGMIAALLMIFSLAIIDEIYKDKSLFWRRVHIVLNSIALLLFIGQGITGTRDIFEIGLYTPPPGLIFLGL
;
A
#
# COMPACT_ATOMS: atom_id res chain seq x y z
N MET A 1 -21.69 -8.11 17.61
CA MET A 1 -20.33 -7.87 17.07
C MET A 1 -19.42 -7.44 18.22
N THR A 2 -18.19 -7.95 18.28
CA THR A 2 -17.17 -7.56 19.26
C THR A 2 -16.33 -6.38 18.76
N LEU A 3 -15.54 -5.74 19.63
CA LEU A 3 -14.56 -4.72 19.24
C LEU A 3 -13.55 -5.25 18.22
N ASP A 4 -13.08 -6.49 18.40
CA ASP A 4 -12.16 -7.18 17.49
C ASP A 4 -12.73 -7.34 16.06
N ASN A 5 -14.04 -7.63 15.95
CA ASN A 5 -14.73 -7.69 14.66
C ASN A 5 -14.71 -6.31 13.95
N TRP A 6 -14.92 -5.23 14.69
CA TRP A 6 -14.87 -3.87 14.12
C TRP A 6 -13.45 -3.45 13.74
N LEU A 7 -12.45 -3.79 14.55
CA LEU A 7 -11.05 -3.51 14.25
C LEU A 7 -10.54 -4.29 13.03
N THR A 8 -11.04 -5.51 12.81
CA THR A 8 -10.78 -6.27 11.58
C THR A 8 -11.26 -5.53 10.33
N LEU A 9 -12.39 -4.82 10.44
CA LEU A 9 -12.98 -4.03 9.33
C LEU A 9 -12.35 -2.64 9.16
N LEU A 10 -11.46 -2.22 10.05
CA LEU A 10 -10.82 -0.90 9.95
C LEU A 10 -10.01 -0.76 8.65
N HIS A 11 -9.20 -1.75 8.31
CA HIS A 11 -8.38 -1.70 7.11
C HIS A 11 -9.21 -1.69 5.81
N PRO A 12 -10.24 -2.52 5.57
CA PRO A 12 -11.03 -2.41 4.34
C PRO A 12 -11.85 -1.11 4.30
N ALA A 13 -12.33 -0.61 5.45
CA ALA A 13 -13.03 0.67 5.50
C ALA A 13 -12.12 1.84 5.06
N LEU A 14 -10.88 1.89 5.58
CA LEU A 14 -9.89 2.88 5.15
C LEU A 14 -9.52 2.73 3.67
N ALA A 15 -9.48 1.50 3.15
CA ALA A 15 -9.17 1.25 1.74
C ALA A 15 -10.25 1.86 0.84
N VAL A 16 -11.52 1.65 1.19
CA VAL A 16 -12.67 2.17 0.45
C VAL A 16 -12.77 3.70 0.54
N ILE A 17 -12.53 4.28 1.71
CA ILE A 17 -12.69 5.73 1.93
C ILE A 17 -11.51 6.53 1.35
N VAL A 18 -10.29 5.98 1.40
CA VAL A 18 -9.07 6.73 1.08
C VAL A 18 -8.38 6.18 -0.17
N VAL A 19 -8.01 4.89 -0.16
CA VAL A 19 -7.11 4.33 -1.17
C VAL A 19 -7.78 4.20 -2.54
N PHE A 20 -8.98 3.62 -2.60
CA PHE A 20 -9.68 3.41 -3.87
C PHE A 20 -10.03 4.72 -4.60
N PRO A 21 -10.56 5.77 -3.92
CA PRO A 21 -10.74 7.07 -4.55
C PRO A 21 -9.42 7.66 -5.05
N LEU A 22 -8.35 7.60 -4.25
CA LEU A 22 -7.05 8.10 -4.67
C LEU A 22 -6.49 7.38 -5.90
N ILE A 23 -6.65 6.06 -6.01
CA ILE A 23 -6.26 5.30 -7.21
C ILE A 23 -7.00 5.86 -8.44
N GLY A 24 -8.32 6.00 -8.37
CA GLY A 24 -9.12 6.53 -9.48
C GLY A 24 -8.67 7.93 -9.92
N ILE A 25 -8.44 8.83 -8.95
CA ILE A 25 -7.98 10.19 -9.23
C ILE A 25 -6.57 10.17 -9.86
N VAL A 26 -5.63 9.43 -9.28
CA VAL A 26 -4.24 9.36 -9.78
C VAL A 26 -4.20 8.80 -11.20
N VAL A 27 -4.99 7.77 -11.51
CA VAL A 27 -5.11 7.18 -12.85
C VAL A 27 -5.71 8.19 -13.84
N ASN A 28 -6.76 8.91 -13.46
CA ASN A 28 -7.35 9.96 -14.29
C ASN A 28 -6.32 11.06 -14.62
N PHE A 29 -5.58 11.55 -13.63
CA PHE A 29 -4.54 12.56 -13.84
C PHE A 29 -3.34 12.04 -14.64
N ALA A 30 -2.99 10.76 -14.51
CA ALA A 30 -1.98 10.12 -15.35
C ALA A 30 -2.42 10.12 -16.83
N TRP A 31 -3.68 9.75 -17.07
CA TRP A 31 -4.27 9.75 -18.41
C TRP A 31 -4.33 11.17 -18.99
N ALA A 32 -4.84 12.14 -18.24
CA ALA A 32 -4.89 13.54 -18.65
C ALA A 32 -3.50 14.09 -19.00
N THR A 33 -2.49 13.76 -18.20
CA THR A 33 -1.08 14.12 -18.45
C THR A 33 -0.58 13.55 -19.78
N ARG A 34 -0.89 12.28 -20.07
CA ARG A 34 -0.53 11.64 -21.34
C ARG A 34 -1.26 12.29 -22.52
N GLN A 35 -2.57 12.49 -22.41
CA GLN A 35 -3.38 13.07 -23.48
C GLN A 35 -2.93 14.49 -23.83
N ARG A 36 -2.62 15.32 -22.81
CA ARG A 36 -2.08 16.66 -23.04
C ARG A 36 -0.77 16.61 -23.84
N ARG A 37 0.16 15.72 -23.49
CA ARG A 37 1.45 15.57 -24.19
C ARG A 37 1.25 15.16 -25.65
N LEU A 38 0.33 14.24 -25.93
CA LEU A 38 0.00 13.82 -27.28
C LEU A 38 -0.61 14.95 -28.11
N GLN A 39 -1.53 15.73 -27.55
CA GLN A 39 -2.15 16.87 -28.23
C GLN A 39 -1.11 17.94 -28.60
N ILE A 40 -0.22 18.28 -27.66
CA ILE A 40 0.87 19.24 -27.93
C ILE A 40 1.79 18.71 -29.04
N LYS A 41 2.13 17.42 -29.02
CA LYS A 41 2.97 16.80 -30.07
C LYS A 41 2.29 16.79 -31.44
N ALA A 42 0.97 16.64 -31.49
CA ALA A 42 0.19 16.65 -32.72
C ALA A 42 -0.03 18.05 -33.33
N GLY A 43 0.64 19.09 -32.81
CA GLY A 43 0.54 20.46 -33.34
C GLY A 43 -0.63 21.29 -32.79
N ASN A 44 -1.45 20.72 -31.89
CA ASN A 44 -2.49 21.49 -31.21
C ASN A 44 -1.85 22.44 -30.19
N LYS A 45 -1.61 23.69 -30.59
CA LYS A 45 -0.98 24.74 -29.74
C LYS A 45 -1.78 25.05 -28.45
N LYS A 46 -3.05 24.67 -28.37
CA LYS A 46 -3.90 24.80 -27.17
C LYS A 46 -4.61 23.47 -26.85
N SER A 47 -4.10 22.74 -25.87
CA SER A 47 -4.82 21.63 -25.24
C SER A 47 -5.79 22.17 -24.18
N LYS A 48 -7.03 21.65 -24.16
CA LYS A 48 -8.05 21.97 -23.14
C LYS A 48 -7.70 21.40 -21.75
N ILE A 49 -6.78 20.45 -21.67
CA ILE A 49 -6.33 19.86 -20.41
C ILE A 49 -5.35 20.85 -19.75
N PRO A 50 -5.53 21.26 -18.49
CA PRO A 50 -4.65 22.23 -17.85
C PRO A 50 -3.18 21.80 -17.82
N PRO A 51 -2.20 22.73 -17.84
CA PRO A 51 -0.78 22.40 -17.70
C PRO A 51 -0.40 21.82 -16.33
N VAL A 52 -1.23 22.06 -15.30
CA VAL A 52 -0.98 21.64 -13.92
C VAL A 52 -1.20 20.15 -13.67
N VAL A 53 -1.94 19.44 -14.54
CA VAL A 53 -2.31 18.02 -14.33
C VAL A 53 -1.13 17.09 -14.05
N GLY A 54 0.04 17.37 -14.63
CA GLY A 54 1.24 16.57 -14.37
C GLY A 54 1.80 16.77 -12.96
N ARG A 55 1.72 18.00 -12.43
CA ARG A 55 2.13 18.32 -11.06
C ARG A 55 1.14 17.71 -10.06
N ASP A 56 -0.16 17.84 -10.32
CA ASP A 56 -1.21 17.30 -9.47
C ASP A 56 -1.13 15.76 -9.42
N HIS A 57 -0.88 15.10 -10.56
CA HIS A 57 -0.63 13.66 -10.60
C HIS A 57 0.48 13.23 -9.63
N VAL A 58 1.61 13.97 -9.59
CA VAL A 58 2.72 13.63 -8.70
C VAL A 58 2.37 13.88 -7.24
N GLN A 59 1.68 14.98 -6.92
CA GLN A 59 1.27 15.25 -5.55
C GLN A 59 0.28 14.19 -5.04
N LEU A 60 -0.72 13.85 -5.84
CA LEU A 60 -1.69 12.80 -5.50
C LEU A 60 -1.05 11.41 -5.48
N GLY A 61 -0.07 11.14 -6.36
CA GLY A 61 0.71 9.90 -6.34
C GLY A 61 1.49 9.73 -5.04
N LYS A 62 2.05 10.82 -4.49
CA LYS A 62 2.66 10.83 -3.15
C LYS A 62 1.63 10.46 -2.07
N TRP A 63 0.45 11.08 -2.08
CA TRP A 63 -0.61 10.73 -1.15
C TRP A 63 -1.06 9.27 -1.26
N LEU A 64 -1.18 8.75 -2.49
CA LEU A 64 -1.48 7.34 -2.74
C LEU A 64 -0.41 6.42 -2.14
N SER A 65 0.87 6.69 -2.40
CA SER A 65 1.97 5.89 -1.82
C SER A 65 1.95 5.90 -0.30
N ALA A 66 1.77 7.06 0.33
CA ALA A 66 1.67 7.17 1.78
C ALA A 66 0.46 6.40 2.33
N SER A 67 -0.70 6.51 1.67
CA SER A 67 -1.93 5.86 2.11
C SER A 67 -1.84 4.34 2.01
N VAL A 68 -1.24 3.81 0.94
CA VAL A 68 -1.05 2.37 0.72
C VAL A 68 -0.06 1.78 1.75
N VAL A 69 1.04 2.47 2.05
CA VAL A 69 1.96 1.99 3.09
C VAL A 69 1.30 2.11 4.48
N GLY A 70 0.64 3.22 4.76
CA GLY A 70 -0.02 3.46 6.05
C GLY A 70 -1.11 2.43 6.36
N ILE A 71 -1.96 2.10 5.39
CA ILE A 71 -3.03 1.12 5.59
C ILE A 71 -2.50 -0.30 5.81
N ILE A 72 -1.38 -0.66 5.17
CA ILE A 72 -0.72 -1.94 5.40
C ILE A 72 -0.15 -1.99 6.82
N LEU A 73 0.45 -0.90 7.30
CA LEU A 73 0.92 -0.81 8.69
C LEU A 73 -0.24 -0.95 9.69
N VAL A 74 -1.40 -0.36 9.41
CA VAL A 74 -2.61 -0.56 10.23
C VAL A 74 -3.06 -2.02 10.21
N ALA A 75 -3.09 -2.65 9.04
CA ALA A 75 -3.47 -4.06 8.91
C ALA A 75 -2.50 -4.99 9.66
N PHE A 76 -1.19 -4.75 9.55
CA PHE A 76 -0.18 -5.51 10.28
C PHE A 76 -0.24 -5.26 11.78
N ALA A 77 -0.43 -4.01 12.22
CA ALA A 77 -0.56 -3.70 13.64
C ALA A 77 -1.72 -4.47 14.24
N HIS A 78 -2.89 -4.46 13.60
CA HIS A 78 -4.04 -5.24 14.06
C HIS A 78 -3.75 -6.75 14.06
N ALA A 79 -3.23 -7.31 12.96
CA ALA A 79 -2.99 -8.74 12.84
C ALA A 79 -1.98 -9.27 13.86
N ILE A 80 -0.88 -8.53 14.09
CA ILE A 80 0.17 -8.90 15.03
C ILE A 80 -0.29 -8.66 16.47
N LEU A 81 -0.96 -7.54 16.77
CA LEU A 81 -1.43 -7.25 18.13
C LEU A 81 -2.49 -8.27 18.58
N SER A 82 -3.53 -8.48 17.78
CA SER A 82 -4.64 -9.37 18.14
C SER A 82 -4.20 -10.83 18.24
N LYS A 83 -3.48 -11.33 17.23
CA LYS A 83 -3.20 -12.78 17.09
C LYS A 83 -1.87 -13.23 17.67
N ASN A 84 -0.90 -12.32 17.84
CA ASN A 84 0.42 -12.69 18.36
C ASN A 84 0.66 -12.10 19.74
N ILE A 85 0.59 -10.77 19.89
CA ILE A 85 0.93 -10.11 21.16
C ILE A 85 -0.08 -10.42 22.26
N ILE A 86 -1.38 -10.24 22.00
CA ILE A 86 -2.43 -10.44 23.02
C ILE A 86 -2.69 -11.93 23.20
N LYS A 87 -2.98 -12.64 22.10
CA LYS A 87 -3.37 -14.06 22.17
C LYS A 87 -2.24 -14.97 22.67
N ASN A 88 -0.99 -14.73 22.28
CA ASN A 88 0.16 -15.54 22.71
C ASN A 88 0.95 -14.90 23.85
N GLN A 89 0.46 -13.81 24.45
CA GLN A 89 1.12 -13.09 25.56
C GLN A 89 2.60 -12.79 25.30
N LEU A 90 2.94 -12.37 24.07
CA LEU A 90 4.32 -12.34 23.57
C LEU A 90 5.27 -11.49 24.42
N PHE A 91 4.78 -10.43 25.09
CA PHE A 91 5.61 -9.62 25.98
C PHE A 91 6.11 -10.36 27.22
N THR A 92 5.38 -11.40 27.65
CA THR A 92 5.76 -12.25 28.79
C THR A 92 6.57 -13.45 28.30
N GLU A 93 6.08 -14.11 27.24
CA GLU A 93 6.65 -15.38 26.75
C GLU A 93 7.93 -15.18 25.92
N ASN A 94 8.01 -14.11 25.12
CA ASN A 94 9.20 -13.77 24.33
C ASN A 94 9.40 -12.24 24.20
N PRO A 95 9.78 -11.57 25.30
CA PRO A 95 9.95 -10.11 25.32
C PRO A 95 10.87 -9.55 24.22
N PRO A 96 12.02 -10.18 23.89
CA PRO A 96 12.89 -9.70 22.81
C PRO A 96 12.19 -9.59 21.46
N GLN A 97 11.35 -10.59 21.11
CA GLN A 97 10.60 -10.57 19.86
C GLN A 97 9.54 -9.45 19.87
N ALA A 98 8.82 -9.27 20.98
CA ALA A 98 7.82 -8.22 21.11
C ALA A 98 8.45 -6.82 20.96
N ILE A 99 9.60 -6.58 21.62
CA ILE A 99 10.36 -5.33 21.51
C ILE A 99 10.85 -5.12 20.06
N PHE A 100 11.40 -6.16 19.43
CA PHE A 100 11.84 -6.10 18.04
C PHE A 100 10.71 -5.67 17.10
N ILE A 101 9.50 -6.25 17.23
CA ILE A 101 8.34 -5.89 16.40
C ILE A 101 7.99 -4.40 16.56
N VAL A 102 7.93 -3.89 17.81
CA VAL A 102 7.63 -2.48 18.08
C VAL A 102 8.68 -1.56 17.45
N LEU A 103 9.97 -1.90 17.60
CA LEU A 103 11.06 -1.16 16.97
C LEU A 103 10.97 -1.19 15.45
N MET A 104 10.60 -2.33 14.85
CA MET A 104 10.44 -2.45 13.40
C MET A 104 9.30 -1.57 12.88
N PHE A 105 8.18 -1.44 13.59
CA PHE A 105 7.14 -0.45 13.25
C PHE A 105 7.69 0.98 13.27
N ALA A 106 8.36 1.36 14.36
CA ALA A 106 8.90 2.71 14.51
C ALA A 106 9.94 3.04 13.42
N LEU A 107 10.88 2.12 13.15
CA LEU A 107 11.90 2.28 12.12
C LEU A 107 11.31 2.32 10.70
N THR A 108 10.28 1.54 10.42
CA THR A 108 9.59 1.56 9.12
C THR A 108 8.91 2.90 8.88
N ILE A 109 8.21 3.42 9.89
CA ILE A 109 7.53 4.73 9.81
C ILE A 109 8.56 5.85 9.67
N ALA A 110 9.63 5.84 10.47
CA ALA A 110 10.69 6.83 10.40
C ALA A 110 11.39 6.82 9.04
N SER A 111 11.66 5.63 8.49
CA SER A 111 12.23 5.46 7.15
C SER A 111 11.31 6.03 6.06
N LEU A 112 10.00 5.79 6.14
CA LEU A 112 9.04 6.38 5.22
C LEU A 112 9.05 7.90 5.30
N VAL A 113 9.04 8.46 6.51
CA VAL A 113 9.09 9.92 6.74
C VAL A 113 10.38 10.51 6.13
N PHE A 114 11.53 9.89 6.36
CA PHE A 114 12.79 10.34 5.78
C PHE A 114 12.85 10.15 4.27
N LEU A 115 12.19 9.14 3.70
CA LEU A 115 12.05 9.00 2.25
C LEU A 115 11.32 10.20 1.62
N TYR A 116 10.29 10.74 2.28
CA TYR A 116 9.59 11.95 1.83
C TYR A 116 10.44 13.22 1.93
N GLN A 117 11.38 13.27 2.87
CA GLN A 117 12.24 14.43 3.11
C GLN A 117 13.55 14.38 2.30
N ALA A 118 13.98 13.19 1.90
CA ALA A 118 15.26 12.96 1.25
C ALA A 118 15.34 13.63 -0.13
N ARG A 119 16.38 14.45 -0.33
CA ARG A 119 16.66 15.11 -1.62
C ARG A 119 17.72 14.39 -2.43
N ALA A 120 18.76 13.87 -1.77
CA ALA A 120 19.83 13.16 -2.47
C ALA A 120 19.36 11.77 -2.93
N LYS A 121 19.81 11.35 -4.13
CA LYS A 121 19.46 10.04 -4.71
C LYS A 121 19.82 8.87 -3.80
N GLN A 122 21.00 8.91 -3.20
CA GLN A 122 21.48 7.86 -2.30
C GLN A 122 20.56 7.70 -1.09
N TRP A 123 20.18 8.80 -0.43
CA TRP A 123 19.27 8.78 0.71
C TRP A 123 17.87 8.29 0.35
N ARG A 124 17.32 8.70 -0.81
CA ARG A 124 16.04 8.16 -1.29
C ARG A 124 16.10 6.64 -1.51
N ALA A 125 17.19 6.14 -2.09
CA ALA A 125 17.38 4.70 -2.26
C ALA A 125 17.47 3.98 -0.91
N ILE A 126 18.27 4.49 0.04
CA ILE A 126 18.42 3.91 1.38
C ILE A 126 17.07 3.86 2.10
N PHE A 127 16.37 4.99 2.22
CA PHE A 127 15.11 5.04 2.95
C PHE A 127 13.98 4.26 2.26
N ALA A 128 13.98 4.17 0.92
CA ALA A 128 13.07 3.29 0.19
C ALA A 128 13.32 1.82 0.51
N THR A 129 14.58 1.39 0.50
CA THR A 129 14.96 0.02 0.86
C THR A 129 14.61 -0.29 2.31
N LEU A 130 14.94 0.60 3.26
CA LEU A 130 14.62 0.41 4.67
C LEU A 130 13.11 0.34 4.93
N THR A 131 12.32 1.21 4.29
CA THR A 131 10.86 1.16 4.38
C THR A 131 10.32 -0.16 3.82
N GLY A 132 10.80 -0.58 2.64
CA GLY A 132 10.37 -1.82 2.02
C GLY A 132 10.75 -3.06 2.84
N MET A 133 11.99 -3.12 3.34
CA MET A 133 12.46 -4.18 4.24
C MET A 133 11.62 -4.23 5.51
N GLY A 134 11.32 -3.07 6.11
CA GLY A 134 10.46 -2.97 7.28
C GLY A 134 9.09 -3.59 7.06
N LEU A 135 8.44 -3.29 5.92
CA LEU A 135 7.16 -3.93 5.55
C LEU A 135 7.30 -5.45 5.37
N VAL A 136 8.37 -5.93 4.74
CA VAL A 136 8.56 -7.39 4.53
C VAL A 136 8.78 -8.10 5.86
N VAL A 137 9.59 -7.54 6.76
CA VAL A 137 9.88 -8.11 8.08
C VAL A 137 8.62 -8.14 8.95
N LEU A 138 7.86 -7.04 8.99
CA LEU A 138 6.60 -6.96 9.72
C LEU A 138 5.54 -7.89 9.13
N GLY A 139 5.41 -7.93 7.80
CA GLY A 139 4.50 -8.83 7.10
C GLY A 139 4.84 -10.30 7.33
N SER A 140 6.11 -10.61 7.66
CA SER A 140 6.59 -11.97 7.97
C SER A 140 6.43 -12.39 9.44
N GLN A 141 5.88 -11.54 10.31
CA GLN A 141 5.58 -11.90 11.71
C GLN A 141 4.36 -12.82 11.86
N ASP A 142 4.38 -13.70 12.84
CA ASP A 142 3.21 -14.52 13.16
C ASP A 142 1.97 -13.66 13.47
N GLY A 143 0.80 -14.17 13.10
CA GLY A 143 -0.47 -13.45 13.14
C GLY A 143 -0.88 -12.80 11.82
N VAL A 144 0.06 -12.50 10.92
CA VAL A 144 -0.25 -11.98 9.57
C VAL A 144 -0.73 -13.12 8.66
N PHE A 145 -1.97 -13.01 8.17
CA PHE A 145 -2.53 -13.98 7.23
C PHE A 145 -2.02 -13.73 5.80
N ARG A 146 -1.20 -14.66 5.29
CA ARG A 146 -0.52 -14.51 3.99
C ARG A 146 -1.07 -15.36 2.87
N ARG A 147 -1.75 -16.47 3.17
CA ARG A 147 -2.17 -17.48 2.19
C ARG A 147 -1.01 -17.94 1.29
N SER A 148 0.10 -18.36 1.90
CA SER A 148 1.36 -18.63 1.18
C SER A 148 1.32 -19.80 0.19
N ALA A 149 0.48 -20.81 0.43
CA ALA A 149 0.29 -21.90 -0.54
C ALA A 149 -0.37 -21.43 -1.85
N GLU A 150 -1.17 -20.36 -1.79
CA GLU A 150 -1.88 -19.77 -2.93
C GLU A 150 -1.43 -18.32 -3.16
N TRP A 151 -0.11 -18.08 -3.04
CA TRP A 151 0.47 -16.74 -3.08
C TRP A 151 0.07 -15.93 -4.33
N TYR A 152 -0.17 -16.61 -5.45
CA TYR A 152 -0.54 -16.01 -6.75
C TYR A 152 -1.98 -15.45 -6.78
N ILE A 153 -2.82 -15.77 -5.79
CA ILE A 153 -4.16 -15.19 -5.57
C ILE A 153 -4.29 -14.60 -4.16
N SER A 154 -3.18 -14.28 -3.49
CA SER A 154 -3.20 -13.80 -2.12
C SER A 154 -3.32 -12.29 -2.04
N HIS A 155 -4.26 -11.82 -1.22
CA HIS A 155 -4.42 -10.40 -0.92
C HIS A 155 -3.14 -9.80 -0.29
N TYR A 156 -2.48 -10.55 0.60
CA TYR A 156 -1.24 -10.13 1.25
C TYR A 156 -0.12 -9.90 0.24
N TYR A 157 0.17 -10.87 -0.64
CA TYR A 157 1.28 -10.74 -1.58
C TYR A 157 1.00 -9.65 -2.62
N TYR A 158 -0.25 -9.48 -3.07
CA TYR A 158 -0.62 -8.40 -3.97
C TYR A 158 -0.40 -7.04 -3.31
N GLY A 159 -0.85 -6.88 -2.06
CA GLY A 159 -0.66 -5.65 -1.29
C GLY A 159 0.81 -5.34 -1.03
N MET A 160 1.61 -6.34 -0.68
CA MET A 160 3.05 -6.18 -0.48
C MET A 160 3.77 -5.73 -1.75
N ILE A 161 3.51 -6.37 -2.89
CA ILE A 161 4.13 -5.98 -4.15
C ILE A 161 3.67 -4.57 -4.54
N ALA A 162 2.37 -4.26 -4.43
CA ALA A 162 1.85 -2.93 -4.72
C ALA A 162 2.52 -1.86 -3.85
N ALA A 163 2.69 -2.10 -2.55
CA ALA A 163 3.35 -1.18 -1.63
C ALA A 163 4.83 -0.96 -1.95
N LEU A 164 5.57 -2.03 -2.27
CA LEU A 164 6.96 -1.92 -2.70
C LEU A 164 7.09 -1.13 -4.01
N LEU A 165 6.16 -1.31 -4.95
CA LEU A 165 6.09 -0.50 -6.17
C LEU A 165 5.75 0.97 -5.86
N MET A 166 4.86 1.25 -4.90
CA MET A 166 4.56 2.62 -4.46
C MET A 166 5.74 3.31 -3.80
N ILE A 167 6.50 2.60 -2.96
CA ILE A 167 7.74 3.08 -2.33
C ILE A 167 8.79 3.36 -3.41
N PHE A 168 8.97 2.43 -4.35
CA PHE A 168 9.89 2.61 -5.48
C PHE A 168 9.49 3.82 -6.35
N SER A 169 8.19 3.95 -6.65
CA SER A 169 7.63 5.06 -7.42
C SER A 169 7.96 6.42 -6.77
N LEU A 170 7.85 6.49 -5.44
CA LEU A 170 8.24 7.68 -4.65
C LEU A 170 9.75 7.94 -4.72
N ALA A 171 10.56 6.88 -4.63
CA ALA A 171 12.01 6.96 -4.63
C ALA A 171 12.61 7.47 -5.94
N ILE A 172 11.92 7.31 -7.08
CA ILE A 172 12.44 7.67 -8.42
C ILE A 172 11.87 8.97 -9.00
N ILE A 173 11.04 9.71 -8.24
CA ILE A 173 10.33 10.89 -8.78
C ILE A 173 11.30 11.87 -9.45
N ASP A 174 12.40 12.24 -8.77
CA ASP A 174 13.37 13.19 -9.33
C ASP A 174 14.03 12.68 -10.61
N GLU A 175 14.33 11.39 -10.68
CA GLU A 175 14.95 10.72 -11.83
C GLU A 175 14.05 10.84 -13.06
N ILE A 176 12.72 10.73 -12.90
CA ILE A 176 11.76 10.91 -13.99
C ILE A 176 11.85 12.32 -14.61
N TYR A 177 12.22 13.33 -13.82
CA TYR A 177 12.35 14.72 -14.29
C TYR A 177 13.75 15.06 -14.79
N LYS A 178 14.80 14.52 -14.16
CA LYS A 178 16.20 14.77 -14.51
C LYS A 178 16.64 13.99 -15.75
N ASP A 179 16.02 12.84 -16.01
CA ASP A 179 16.37 11.98 -17.13
C ASP A 179 15.80 12.44 -18.48
N LYS A 180 16.69 12.89 -19.36
CA LYS A 180 16.35 13.30 -20.73
C LYS A 180 16.06 12.14 -21.68
N SER A 181 16.52 10.92 -21.37
CA SER A 181 16.30 9.72 -22.21
C SER A 181 14.88 9.15 -22.09
N LEU A 182 14.09 9.64 -21.11
CA LEU A 182 12.76 9.15 -20.74
C LEU A 182 12.74 7.71 -20.20
N PHE A 183 13.90 7.13 -19.90
CA PHE A 183 14.02 5.79 -19.34
C PHE A 183 13.23 5.65 -18.04
N TRP A 184 13.48 6.51 -17.05
CA TRP A 184 12.81 6.44 -15.74
C TRP A 184 11.30 6.67 -15.84
N ARG A 185 10.88 7.47 -16.82
CA ARG A 185 9.46 7.66 -17.12
C ARG A 185 8.82 6.38 -17.66
N ARG A 186 9.48 5.66 -18.56
CA ARG A 186 8.99 4.37 -19.09
C ARG A 186 8.92 3.34 -17.97
N VAL A 187 9.97 3.24 -17.14
CA VAL A 187 9.99 2.37 -15.96
C VAL A 187 8.80 2.67 -15.06
N HIS A 188 8.59 3.94 -14.68
CA HIS A 188 7.46 4.35 -13.86
C HIS A 188 6.10 3.95 -14.48
N ILE A 189 5.89 4.17 -15.78
CA ILE A 189 4.64 3.83 -16.47
C ILE A 189 4.39 2.32 -16.45
N VAL A 190 5.39 1.51 -16.76
CA VAL A 190 5.26 0.04 -16.77
C VAL A 190 4.95 -0.48 -15.37
N LEU A 191 5.74 -0.07 -14.38
CA LEU A 191 5.58 -0.54 -13.00
C LEU A 191 4.26 -0.07 -12.37
N ASN A 192 3.80 1.16 -12.64
CA ASN A 192 2.52 1.62 -12.10
C ASN A 192 1.32 1.03 -12.86
N SER A 193 1.48 0.60 -14.12
CA SER A 193 0.46 -0.22 -14.80
C SER A 193 0.31 -1.58 -14.11
N ILE A 194 1.44 -2.20 -13.71
CA ILE A 194 1.41 -3.44 -12.92
C ILE A 194 0.76 -3.19 -11.56
N ALA A 195 1.13 -2.10 -10.86
CA ALA A 195 0.52 -1.74 -9.58
C ALA A 195 -1.00 -1.53 -9.69
N LEU A 196 -1.48 -0.92 -10.77
CA LEU A 196 -2.92 -0.76 -11.01
C LEU A 196 -3.64 -2.11 -11.12
N LEU A 197 -3.05 -3.08 -11.84
CA LEU A 197 -3.61 -4.44 -11.93
C LEU A 197 -3.61 -5.13 -10.57
N LEU A 198 -2.56 -4.95 -9.77
CA LEU A 198 -2.50 -5.47 -8.40
C LEU A 198 -3.58 -4.86 -7.51
N PHE A 199 -3.84 -3.55 -7.60
CA PHE A 199 -4.92 -2.92 -6.84
C PHE A 199 -6.31 -3.44 -7.23
N ILE A 200 -6.56 -3.67 -8.52
CA ILE A 200 -7.80 -4.32 -8.99
C ILE A 200 -7.90 -5.73 -8.39
N GLY A 201 -6.80 -6.51 -8.46
CA GLY A 201 -6.71 -7.82 -7.84
C GLY A 201 -6.93 -7.81 -6.33
N GLN A 202 -6.46 -6.77 -5.62
CA GLN A 202 -6.71 -6.59 -4.19
C GLN A 202 -8.18 -6.35 -3.87
N GLY A 203 -8.93 -5.65 -4.74
CA GLY A 203 -10.38 -5.49 -4.58
C GLY A 203 -11.12 -6.84 -4.60
N ILE A 204 -10.67 -7.76 -5.47
CA ILE A 204 -11.26 -9.11 -5.60
C ILE A 204 -10.80 -10.02 -4.46
N THR A 205 -9.50 -10.12 -4.24
CA THR A 205 -8.91 -11.00 -3.21
C THR A 205 -9.24 -10.54 -1.79
N GLY A 206 -9.38 -9.23 -1.56
CA GLY A 206 -9.75 -8.68 -0.26
C GLY A 206 -11.20 -8.97 0.11
N THR A 207 -12.12 -8.87 -0.85
CA THR A 207 -13.53 -9.25 -0.60
C THR A 207 -13.66 -10.75 -0.34
N ARG A 208 -12.96 -11.60 -1.10
CA ARG A 208 -12.85 -13.04 -0.80
C ARG A 208 -12.32 -13.30 0.61
N ASP A 209 -11.21 -12.68 0.99
CA ASP A 209 -10.58 -12.92 2.30
C ASP A 209 -11.48 -12.48 3.45
N ILE A 210 -12.24 -11.39 3.31
CA ILE A 210 -13.28 -10.99 4.28
C ILE A 210 -14.37 -12.05 4.39
N PHE A 211 -14.85 -12.59 3.26
CA PHE A 211 -15.84 -13.67 3.25
C PHE A 211 -15.32 -14.93 3.97
N GLU A 212 -14.09 -15.34 3.69
CA GLU A 212 -13.50 -16.51 4.35
C GLU A 212 -13.32 -16.28 5.86
N ILE A 213 -12.78 -15.13 6.27
CA ILE A 213 -12.68 -14.77 7.70
C ILE A 213 -14.09 -14.78 8.35
N GLY A 214 -15.10 -14.28 7.64
CA GLY A 214 -16.49 -14.24 8.09
C GLY A 214 -17.19 -15.60 8.15
N LEU A 215 -16.80 -16.58 7.32
CA LEU A 215 -17.36 -17.94 7.33
C LEU A 215 -16.75 -18.80 8.45
N TYR A 216 -15.49 -18.57 8.79
CA TYR A 216 -14.81 -19.26 9.91
C TYR A 216 -15.04 -18.59 11.28
N THR A 217 -15.84 -17.51 11.32
CA THR A 217 -16.34 -16.89 12.54
C THR A 217 -17.85 -17.14 12.59
N PRO A 218 -18.47 -17.63 13.68
CA PRO A 218 -19.91 -17.88 13.69
C PRO A 218 -20.67 -16.61 13.29
N PRO A 219 -21.58 -16.68 12.29
CA PRO A 219 -22.29 -15.50 11.81
C PRO A 219 -23.02 -14.82 12.97
N PRO A 220 -22.99 -13.48 13.07
CA PRO A 220 -23.67 -12.75 14.15
C PRO A 220 -25.19 -13.00 14.21
N GLY A 221 -25.78 -13.58 13.16
CA GLY A 221 -27.20 -13.95 13.11
C GLY A 221 -27.53 -15.37 13.61
N LEU A 222 -26.55 -16.26 13.78
CA LEU A 222 -26.80 -17.64 14.26
C LEU A 222 -26.65 -17.78 15.78
N ILE A 223 -26.11 -16.77 16.47
CA ILE A 223 -26.04 -16.73 17.95
C ILE A 223 -27.44 -16.51 18.57
N PHE A 224 -28.44 -16.10 17.77
CA PHE A 224 -29.83 -15.88 18.23
C PHE A 224 -30.75 -17.10 18.07
N LEU A 225 -30.26 -18.21 17.50
CA LEU A 225 -31.00 -19.46 17.47
C LEU A 225 -30.26 -20.44 18.38
N GLY A 226 -30.54 -20.36 19.68
CA GLY A 226 -30.13 -21.36 20.65
C GLY A 226 -30.84 -22.69 20.39
N LEU A 227 -30.32 -23.44 19.42
CA LEU A 227 -30.59 -24.87 19.18
C LEU A 227 -29.25 -25.60 19.08
#